data_AF-A0A0J8BAP6-F1
#
_entry.id   AF-A0A0J8BAP6-F1
#
_cell.length_a   1.000
_cell.length_b   1.000
_cell.length_c   1.000
_cell.angle_alpha   90.00
_cell.angle_beta   90.00
_cell.angle_gamma   90.00
#
_symmetry.space_group_name_H-M   'P 1'
#
loop_
_entity.id
_entity.type
_entity.pdbx_description
1 polymer ?
#
loop_
_entity_poly.entity_id
_entity_poly.type
_entity_poly.pdbx_seq_one_letter_code
_entity_poly.pdbx_strand_id
1 'polypeptide(L)'
;MEEPYSCDRKPDVTCDDPADLQCDATRTWVIDKPNLPKTPEGFKRELIVRSDYSKLDAHYVTPTGKKVRCHGEVVQFLEKDPEYKHLKLENFNFTVPKIQEDTIPADARKKRAENLQAKGKILMGRRRIRLPPISSPSWQHF
;
A
#
# COMPACT_ATOMS: atom_id res chain seq x y z
N MET A 1 -14.58 21.05 9.36
CA MET A 1 -13.32 21.63 9.86
C MET A 1 -12.67 20.52 10.68
N GLU A 2 -11.54 20.00 10.25
CA GLU A 2 -10.82 18.99 11.05
C GLU A 2 -10.09 19.70 12.17
N GLU A 3 -10.24 19.20 13.39
CA GLU A 3 -9.50 19.76 14.51
C GLU A 3 -8.04 19.29 14.45
N PRO A 4 -7.05 20.21 14.53
CA PRO A 4 -5.64 19.87 14.61
C PRO A 4 -5.38 18.85 15.72
N TYR A 5 -4.41 17.97 15.54
CA TYR A 5 -3.94 17.12 16.62
C TYR A 5 -3.44 17.99 17.80
N SER A 6 -3.88 17.68 19.02
CA SER A 6 -3.36 18.23 20.27
C SER A 6 -3.06 17.08 21.23
N CYS A 7 -1.88 17.12 21.86
CA CYS A 7 -1.43 16.09 22.80
C CYS A 7 -2.23 16.10 24.12
N ASP A 8 -2.81 17.25 24.50
CA ASP A 8 -3.60 17.41 25.74
C ASP A 8 -4.99 16.74 25.72
N ARG A 9 -5.33 16.04 24.62
CA ARG A 9 -6.66 15.43 24.45
C ARG A 9 -6.86 14.13 25.20
N LYS A 10 -5.77 13.44 25.55
CA LYS A 10 -5.86 12.18 26.28
C LYS A 10 -5.88 12.52 27.79
N PRO A 11 -6.93 12.15 28.53
CA PRO A 11 -6.96 12.37 29.96
C PRO A 11 -5.82 11.61 30.63
N ASP A 12 -5.28 12.18 31.71
CA ASP A 12 -4.23 11.60 32.54
C ASP A 12 -2.85 11.44 31.87
N VAL A 13 -2.60 12.14 30.75
CA VAL A 13 -1.26 12.28 30.18
C VAL A 13 -0.97 13.74 29.78
N THR A 14 0.30 14.11 29.81
CA THR A 14 0.83 15.40 29.37
C THR A 14 1.65 15.25 28.09
N CYS A 15 1.85 16.34 27.36
CA CYS A 15 2.74 16.35 26.18
C CYS A 15 4.20 16.05 26.52
N ASP A 16 4.59 16.22 27.78
CA ASP A 16 5.93 15.95 28.29
C ASP A 16 6.11 14.48 28.70
N ASP A 17 5.02 13.70 28.75
CA ASP A 17 5.11 12.29 29.06
C ASP A 17 5.85 11.53 27.94
N PRO A 18 6.79 10.64 28.28
CA PRO A 18 7.51 9.88 27.28
C PRO A 18 6.54 9.00 26.50
N ALA A 19 6.74 8.92 25.19
CA ALA A 19 5.98 8.01 24.34
C ALA A 19 6.15 6.55 24.82
N ASP A 20 5.05 5.79 24.83
CA ASP A 20 5.04 4.37 25.19
C ASP A 20 6.03 3.53 24.35
N LEU A 21 6.31 3.98 23.13
CA LEU A 21 7.27 3.38 22.22
C LEU A 21 8.09 4.46 21.51
N GLN A 22 9.41 4.43 21.70
CA GLN A 22 10.32 5.33 21.00
C GLN A 22 10.67 4.79 19.61
N CYS A 23 10.68 5.66 18.61
CA CYS A 23 11.13 5.36 17.26
C CYS A 23 12.64 5.07 17.24
N ASP A 24 13.03 3.86 17.60
CA ASP A 24 14.40 3.37 17.54
C ASP A 24 14.66 2.48 16.30
N ALA A 25 15.92 2.16 16.02
CA ALA A 25 16.31 1.33 14.90
C ALA A 25 16.15 -0.19 15.18
N THR A 26 15.52 -0.59 16.29
CA THR A 26 15.33 -2.02 16.61
C THR A 26 14.21 -2.64 15.77
N ARG A 27 13.32 -1.80 15.21
CA ARG A 27 12.18 -2.20 14.39
C ARG A 27 12.05 -1.25 13.20
N THR A 28 11.42 -1.72 12.13
CA THR A 28 11.06 -0.84 11.01
C THR A 28 9.79 -0.09 11.34
N TRP A 29 9.88 1.24 11.29
CA TRP A 29 8.77 2.15 11.56
C TRP A 29 8.09 2.59 10.27
N VAL A 30 6.80 2.86 10.37
CA VAL A 30 5.98 3.36 9.27
C VAL A 30 5.08 4.48 9.77
N ILE A 31 4.88 5.50 8.93
CA ILE A 31 4.02 6.65 9.24
C ILE A 31 2.84 6.67 8.30
N ASP A 32 1.63 6.54 8.86
CA ASP A 32 0.39 6.69 8.12
C ASP A 32 0.14 8.15 7.74
N LYS A 33 -0.63 8.34 6.65
CA LYS A 33 -1.19 9.65 6.34
C LYS A 33 -2.26 10.00 7.37
N PRO A 34 -2.45 11.28 7.71
CA PRO A 34 -3.59 11.68 8.52
C PRO A 34 -4.91 11.33 7.82
N ASN A 35 -5.98 11.23 8.62
CA ASN A 35 -7.37 11.07 8.16
C ASN A 35 -7.62 9.81 7.30
N LEU A 36 -7.01 8.69 7.68
CA LEU A 36 -7.38 7.41 7.07
C LEU A 36 -8.82 7.05 7.46
N PRO A 37 -9.65 6.63 6.49
CA PRO A 37 -11.01 6.22 6.78
C PRO A 37 -10.99 4.94 7.62
N LYS A 38 -11.99 4.82 8.49
CA LYS A 38 -12.19 3.62 9.29
C LYS A 38 -12.46 2.43 8.36
N THR A 39 -11.83 1.30 8.66
CA THR A 39 -12.08 0.05 7.92
C THR A 39 -13.54 -0.39 8.12
N PRO A 40 -14.25 -0.82 7.06
CA PRO A 40 -15.62 -1.31 7.15
C PRO A 40 -15.75 -2.49 8.12
N GLU A 41 -16.92 -2.61 8.75
CA GLU A 41 -17.20 -3.71 9.67
C GLU A 41 -17.13 -5.07 8.96
N GLY A 42 -16.57 -6.06 9.64
CA GLY A 42 -16.33 -7.40 9.08
C GLY A 42 -15.10 -7.51 8.17
N PHE A 43 -14.52 -6.39 7.74
CA PHE A 43 -13.28 -6.37 6.96
C PHE A 43 -12.07 -6.13 7.86
N LYS A 44 -10.90 -6.63 7.44
CA LYS A 44 -9.61 -6.35 8.10
C LYS A 44 -8.63 -5.79 7.09
N ARG A 45 -8.08 -4.61 7.35
CA ARG A 45 -6.99 -4.03 6.55
C ARG A 45 -5.66 -4.59 7.04
N GLU A 46 -4.95 -5.32 6.19
CA GLU A 46 -3.61 -5.84 6.42
C GLU A 46 -2.58 -5.02 5.64
N LEU A 47 -1.49 -4.66 6.30
CA LEU A 47 -0.33 -4.03 5.68
C LEU A 47 0.84 -5.02 5.66
N ILE A 48 1.36 -5.30 4.47
CA ILE A 48 2.45 -6.26 4.29
C ILE A 48 3.68 -5.52 3.78
N VAL A 49 4.76 -5.55 4.56
CA VAL A 49 6.06 -5.03 4.12
C VAL A 49 6.64 -5.98 3.08
N ARG A 50 7.07 -5.46 1.93
CA ARG A 50 7.76 -6.26 0.93
C ARG A 50 9.10 -6.75 1.44
N SER A 51 9.55 -7.90 0.95
CA SER A 51 10.85 -8.50 1.33
C SER A 51 12.06 -7.61 1.08
N ASP A 52 11.94 -6.62 0.19
CA ASP A 52 12.99 -5.64 -0.13
C ASP A 52 12.83 -4.31 0.63
N TYR A 53 11.85 -4.22 1.55
CA TYR A 53 11.54 -3.04 2.36
C TYR A 53 11.29 -1.77 1.53
N SER A 54 10.98 -1.93 0.23
CA SER A 54 10.80 -0.79 -0.67
C SER A 54 9.47 -0.07 -0.45
N LYS A 55 8.44 -0.81 -0.06
CA LYS A 55 7.09 -0.32 0.24
C LYS A 55 6.29 -1.39 0.96
N LEU A 56 5.13 -0.98 1.46
CA LEU A 56 4.09 -1.89 1.89
C LEU A 56 3.09 -2.13 0.75
N ASP A 57 2.36 -3.22 0.85
CA ASP A 57 1.14 -3.48 0.09
C ASP A 57 -0.04 -3.50 1.09
N ALA A 58 -1.13 -2.81 0.74
CA ALA A 58 -2.37 -2.85 1.52
C ALA A 58 -3.31 -3.90 0.95
N HIS A 59 -3.85 -4.74 1.82
CA HIS A 59 -4.86 -5.73 1.48
C HIS A 59 -6.06 -5.58 2.42
N TYR A 60 -7.22 -5.98 1.95
CA TYR A 60 -8.36 -6.24 2.81
C TYR A 60 -8.66 -7.73 2.84
N VAL A 61 -8.89 -8.26 4.03
CA VAL A 61 -9.50 -9.57 4.23
C VAL A 61 -11.00 -9.34 4.35
N THR A 62 -11.78 -9.95 3.46
CA THR A 62 -13.24 -9.90 3.47
C THR A 62 -13.80 -10.72 4.65
N PRO A 63 -15.08 -10.53 5.01
CA PRO A 63 -15.75 -11.37 5.99
C PRO A 63 -15.70 -12.88 5.65
N THR A 64 -15.64 -13.20 4.35
CA THR A 64 -15.49 -14.57 3.84
C THR A 64 -14.05 -15.10 3.85
N GLY A 65 -13.08 -14.31 4.33
CA GLY A 65 -11.66 -14.67 4.40
C GLY A 65 -10.86 -14.44 3.11
N LYS A 66 -11.48 -13.95 2.04
CA LYS A 66 -10.80 -13.66 0.77
C LYS A 66 -9.94 -12.40 0.92
N LYS A 67 -8.72 -12.43 0.37
CA LYS A 67 -7.87 -11.23 0.27
C LYS A 67 -8.17 -10.47 -1.01
N VAL A 68 -8.38 -9.17 -0.88
CA VAL A 68 -8.52 -8.22 -1.99
C VAL A 68 -7.44 -7.15 -1.92
N ARG A 69 -6.87 -6.79 -3.07
CA ARG A 69 -5.66 -5.97 -3.18
C ARG A 69 -5.87 -4.64 -3.89
N CYS A 70 -7.04 -4.44 -4.49
CA CYS A 70 -7.39 -3.21 -5.18
C CYS A 70 -8.89 -3.00 -5.22
N HIS A 71 -9.32 -1.79 -5.59
CA HIS A 71 -10.74 -1.47 -5.74
C HIS A 71 -11.47 -2.37 -6.75
N GLY A 72 -10.82 -2.79 -7.83
CA GLY A 72 -11.45 -3.69 -8.81
C GLY A 72 -11.88 -5.02 -8.20
N GLU A 73 -11.04 -5.59 -7.31
CA GLU A 73 -11.39 -6.82 -6.59
C GLU A 73 -12.46 -6.59 -5.52
N VAL A 74 -12.51 -5.39 -4.93
CA VAL A 74 -13.60 -4.98 -4.02
C VAL A 74 -14.92 -4.90 -4.77
N VAL A 75 -14.97 -4.25 -5.94
CA VAL A 75 -16.18 -4.19 -6.78
C VAL A 75 -16.70 -5.60 -7.07
N GLN A 76 -15.82 -6.49 -7.55
CA GLN A 76 -16.19 -7.88 -7.83
C GLN A 76 -16.68 -8.64 -6.60
N PHE A 77 -16.21 -8.30 -5.40
CA PHE A 77 -16.69 -8.88 -4.16
C PHE A 77 -18.10 -8.38 -3.82
N LEU A 78 -18.30 -7.05 -3.83
CA LEU A 78 -19.59 -6.41 -3.50
C LEU A 78 -20.71 -6.79 -4.49
N GLU A 79 -20.38 -7.04 -5.77
CA GLU A 79 -21.34 -7.52 -6.76
C GLU A 79 -21.82 -8.95 -6.47
N LYS A 80 -20.92 -9.82 -5.98
CA LYS A 80 -21.20 -11.23 -5.69
C LYS A 80 -21.93 -11.45 -4.37
N ASP A 81 -21.80 -10.50 -3.45
CA ASP A 81 -22.23 -10.67 -2.07
C ASP A 81 -23.16 -9.51 -1.67
N PRO A 82 -24.47 -9.62 -1.98
CA PRO A 82 -25.41 -8.49 -1.92
C PRO A 82 -25.55 -7.83 -0.54
N GLU A 83 -25.27 -8.59 0.53
CA GLU A 83 -25.29 -8.11 1.92
C GLU A 83 -24.38 -6.88 2.12
N TYR A 84 -23.26 -6.82 1.42
CA TYR A 84 -22.26 -5.76 1.54
C TYR A 84 -22.45 -4.61 0.55
N LYS A 85 -23.49 -4.61 -0.30
CA LYS A 85 -23.73 -3.57 -1.32
C LYS A 85 -23.95 -2.16 -0.76
N HIS A 86 -24.27 -2.05 0.53
CA HIS A 86 -24.37 -0.76 1.23
C HIS A 86 -23.00 -0.07 1.41
N LEU A 87 -21.89 -0.82 1.28
CA LEU A 87 -20.53 -0.28 1.36
C LEU A 87 -20.15 0.41 0.04
N LYS A 88 -19.50 1.57 0.17
CA LYS A 88 -18.95 2.32 -0.96
C LYS A 88 -17.46 2.03 -1.13
N LEU A 89 -16.94 2.20 -2.34
CA LEU A 89 -15.51 2.05 -2.61
C LEU A 89 -14.64 3.00 -1.78
N GLU A 90 -15.15 4.18 -1.44
CA GLU A 90 -14.48 5.17 -0.59
C GLU A 90 -14.19 4.65 0.82
N ASN A 91 -14.93 3.64 1.28
CA ASN A 91 -14.69 3.03 2.59
C ASN A 91 -13.45 2.13 2.57
N PHE A 92 -12.88 1.82 1.40
CA PHE A 92 -11.70 0.98 1.23
C PHE A 92 -10.50 1.84 0.83
N ASN A 93 -9.51 1.97 1.71
CA ASN A 93 -8.31 2.77 1.47
C ASN A 93 -7.06 1.87 1.32
N PHE A 94 -6.54 1.85 0.09
CA PHE A 94 -5.31 1.14 -0.27
C PHE A 94 -4.03 2.00 -0.17
N THR A 95 -4.15 3.24 0.35
CA THR A 95 -2.98 4.07 0.69
C THR A 95 -2.14 3.31 1.71
N VAL A 96 -0.83 3.27 1.51
CA VAL A 96 0.12 2.63 2.41
C VAL A 96 0.92 3.67 3.18
N PRO A 97 1.30 3.39 4.44
CA PRO A 97 2.17 4.28 5.20
C PRO A 97 3.56 4.35 4.57
N LYS A 98 4.27 5.44 4.86
CA LYS A 98 5.65 5.62 4.42
C LYS A 98 6.58 4.90 5.38
N ILE A 99 7.49 4.08 4.86
CA ILE A 99 8.55 3.45 5.64
C ILE A 99 9.57 4.54 6.05
N GLN A 100 9.94 4.54 7.32
CA GLN A 100 11.02 5.37 7.86
C GLN A 100 12.36 4.72 7.49
N GLU A 101 13.00 5.26 6.45
CA GLU A 101 14.20 4.67 5.82
C GLU A 101 15.34 4.44 6.82
N ASP A 102 15.50 5.34 7.79
CA ASP A 102 16.48 5.31 8.89
C ASP A 102 16.27 4.15 9.87
N THR A 103 15.07 3.57 9.90
CA THR A 103 14.70 2.44 10.77
C THR A 103 14.74 1.07 10.05
N ILE A 104 15.08 1.04 8.76
CA ILE A 104 15.27 -0.21 8.02
C ILE A 104 16.59 -0.87 8.43
N PRO A 105 16.60 -2.18 8.77
CA PRO A 105 17.82 -2.93 9.08
C PRO A 105 18.89 -2.84 7.99
N ALA A 106 20.16 -2.75 8.39
CA ALA A 106 21.28 -2.53 7.45
C ALA A 106 21.45 -3.67 6.42
N ASP A 107 21.22 -4.91 6.83
CA ASP A 107 21.19 -6.10 5.98
C ASP A 107 20.07 -6.02 4.94
N ALA A 108 18.87 -5.57 5.33
CA ALA A 108 17.75 -5.35 4.43
C ALA A 108 18.05 -4.24 3.40
N ARG A 109 18.70 -3.14 3.82
CA ARG A 109 19.15 -2.08 2.90
C ARG A 109 20.16 -2.61 1.88
N LYS A 110 21.12 -3.41 2.32
CA LYS A 110 22.12 -4.04 1.44
C LYS A 110 21.44 -4.94 0.39
N LYS A 111 20.52 -5.80 0.84
CA LYS A 111 19.74 -6.69 -0.04
C LYS A 111 18.90 -5.90 -1.05
N ARG A 112 18.30 -4.77 -0.65
CA ARG A 112 17.58 -3.86 -1.54
C ARG A 112 18.51 -3.30 -2.63
N ALA A 113 19.71 -2.85 -2.26
CA ALA A 113 20.70 -2.34 -3.21
C ALA A 113 21.16 -3.41 -4.21
N GLU A 114 21.45 -4.63 -3.74
CA GLU A 114 21.81 -5.78 -4.59
C GLU A 114 20.69 -6.12 -5.60
N ASN A 115 19.44 -6.15 -5.14
CA ASN A 115 18.27 -6.39 -6.00
C ASN A 115 18.10 -5.31 -7.08
N LEU A 116 18.36 -4.05 -6.75
CA LEU A 116 18.29 -2.94 -7.70
C LEU A 116 19.39 -3.07 -8.77
N GLN A 117 20.61 -3.43 -8.38
CA GLN A 117 21.70 -3.68 -9.31
C GLN A 117 21.40 -4.87 -10.25
N ALA A 118 20.84 -5.97 -9.72
CA ALA A 118 20.44 -7.13 -10.52
C ALA A 118 19.37 -6.76 -11.56
N LYS A 119 18.34 -5.98 -11.17
CA LYS A 119 17.31 -5.49 -12.09
C LYS A 119 17.87 -4.60 -13.20
N GLY A 120 18.81 -3.70 -12.86
CA GLY A 120 19.48 -2.85 -13.85
C GLY A 120 20.22 -3.66 -14.92
N LYS A 121 20.91 -4.73 -14.51
CA LYS A 121 21.59 -5.66 -15.44
C LYS A 121 20.60 -6.41 -16.34
N ILE A 122 19.46 -6.85 -15.82
CA ILE A 122 18.41 -7.50 -16.62
C ILE A 122 17.80 -6.53 -17.65
N LEU A 123 17.53 -5.29 -17.26
CA LEU A 123 16.98 -4.27 -18.17
C LEU A 123 17.95 -3.95 -19.31
N MET A 124 19.24 -3.83 -19.02
CA MET A 124 20.29 -3.64 -20.02
C MET A 124 20.43 -4.85 -20.97
N GLY A 125 20.10 -6.06 -20.51
CA GLY A 125 20.15 -7.29 -21.31
C GLY A 125 18.94 -7.54 -22.23
N ARG A 126 17.85 -6.78 -22.08
CA ARG A 126 16.69 -6.88 -22.99
C ARG A 126 16.99 -6.17 -24.29
N ARG A 127 17.40 -6.93 -25.33
CA ARG A 127 17.42 -6.44 -26.71
C ARG A 127 16.03 -5.91 -27.07
N ARG A 128 15.95 -4.64 -27.44
CA ARG A 128 14.72 -3.96 -27.88
C ARG A 128 14.25 -4.64 -29.16
N ILE A 129 13.28 -5.57 -29.06
CA ILE A 129 12.61 -6.13 -30.23
C ILE A 129 11.82 -4.99 -30.85
N ARG A 130 12.28 -4.47 -32.00
CA ARG A 130 11.48 -3.56 -32.82
C ARG A 130 10.28 -4.35 -33.33
N LEU A 131 9.10 -4.02 -32.85
CA LEU A 131 7.88 -4.47 -33.50
C LEU A 131 7.84 -3.85 -34.91
N PRO A 132 7.56 -4.63 -35.96
CA PRO A 132 7.36 -4.06 -37.28
C PRO A 132 6.17 -3.09 -37.25
N PRO A 133 6.20 -2.01 -38.04
CA PRO A 133 5.10 -1.06 -38.10
C PRO A 133 3.83 -1.78 -38.56
N ILE A 134 2.75 -1.57 -37.81
CA ILE A 134 1.41 -2.06 -38.15
C ILE A 134 1.01 -1.34 -39.44
N SER A 135 1.03 -2.05 -40.57
CA SER A 135 0.45 -1.55 -41.81
C SER A 135 -1.06 -1.49 -41.64
N SER A 136 -1.62 -0.27 -41.58
CA SER A 136 -3.05 -0.03 -41.51
C SER A 136 -3.77 -0.67 -42.71
N PRO A 137 -4.92 -1.35 -42.52
CA PRO A 137 -5.74 -1.79 -43.64
C PRO A 137 -6.40 -0.57 -44.29
N SER A 138 -6.10 -0.37 -45.57
CA SER A 138 -6.80 0.57 -46.46
C SER A 138 -8.25 0.10 -46.64
N TRP A 139 -9.19 0.73 -45.94
CA TRP A 139 -10.61 0.63 -46.28
C TRP A 139 -10.93 1.68 -47.34
N GLN A 140 -10.84 1.28 -48.61
CA GLN A 140 -11.60 1.89 -49.70
C GLN A 140 -12.58 0.83 -50.17
N HIS A 141 -13.88 1.13 -50.17
CA HIS A 141 -14.94 0.67 -51.08
C HIS A 141 -16.18 1.50 -50.66
N PHE A 142 -16.57 2.46 -51.52
CA PHE A 142 -17.71 2.40 -52.47
C PHE A 142 -19.05 2.75 -51.82
#